data_AF-A0A016RYM1-F1
#
_entry.id   AF-A0A016RYM1-F1
#
_cell.length_a   1.000
_cell.length_b   1.000
_cell.length_c   1.000
_cell.angle_alpha   90.00
_cell.angle_beta   90.00
_cell.angle_gamma   90.00
#
_symmetry.space_group_name_H-M   'P 1'
#
loop_
_entity.id
_entity.type
_entity.pdbx_description
1 polymer ?
#
loop_
_entity_poly.entity_id
_entity_poly.type
_entity_poly.pdbx_seq_one_letter_code
_entity_poly.pdbx_strand_id
1 'polypeptide(L)' 'MASLADHTAAVARHKRVSSVSEISKALKLQREQVYRVISRFGETGGIESRTRGRPDRTARTPAFETLLKANCFGIL' A
#
# COMPACT_ATOMS: atom_id res chain seq x y z
N MET A 1 8.77 -10.31 -12.25
CA MET A 1 8.19 -10.15 -10.89
C MET A 1 8.25 -11.51 -10.20
N ALA A 2 8.58 -11.58 -8.91
CA ALA A 2 8.54 -12.84 -8.17
C ALA A 2 7.08 -13.34 -8.04
N SER A 3 6.88 -14.65 -8.01
CA SER A 3 5.55 -15.24 -7.94
C SER A 3 4.96 -15.15 -6.54
N LEU A 4 3.64 -15.28 -6.40
CA LEU A 4 2.99 -15.35 -5.08
C LEU A 4 3.54 -16.50 -4.22
N ALA A 5 3.92 -17.62 -4.85
CA ALA A 5 4.55 -18.74 -4.16
C ALA A 5 5.92 -18.36 -3.57
N ASP A 6 6.74 -17.61 -4.31
CA ASP A 6 8.03 -17.13 -3.81
C ASP A 6 7.86 -16.16 -2.63
N HIS A 7 6.84 -15.29 -2.70
CA HIS A 7 6.52 -14.38 -1.62
C HIS A 7 6.07 -15.13 -0.35
N THR A 8 5.24 -16.16 -0.52
CA THR A 8 4.76 -17.01 0.58
C THR A 8 5.91 -17.78 1.21
N ALA A 9 6.81 -18.34 0.39
CA ALA A 9 8.00 -19.04 0.85
C ALA A 9 8.96 -18.10 1.59
N ALA A 10 9.11 -16.84 1.15
CA ALA A 10 9.92 -15.84 1.82
C ALA A 10 9.39 -15.52 3.22
N VAL A 11 8.07 -15.29 3.35
CA VAL A 11 7.43 -15.03 4.65
C VAL A 11 7.52 -16.25 5.57
N ALA A 12 7.28 -17.45 5.06
CA ALA A 12 7.36 -18.69 5.84
C ALA A 12 8.78 -18.93 6.39
N ARG A 13 9.83 -18.67 5.59
CA ARG A 13 11.22 -18.75 6.05
C ARG A 13 11.55 -17.65 7.05
N HIS A 14 11.06 -16.43 6.85
CA HIS A 14 11.27 -15.34 7.78
C HIS A 14 10.64 -15.62 9.17
N LYS A 15 9.45 -16.23 9.22
CA LYS A 15 8.83 -16.69 10.47
C LYS A 15 9.65 -17.76 11.20
N ARG A 16 10.48 -18.51 10.49
CA ARG A 16 11.46 -19.45 11.07
C ARG A 16 12.78 -18.78 11.47
N VAL A 17 12.78 -17.45 11.60
CA VAL A 17 13.93 -16.62 12.00
C VAL A 17 15.09 -16.68 11.01
N SER A 18 14.83 -17.05 9.74
CA SER A 18 15.85 -16.98 8.69
C SER A 18 16.12 -15.52 8.29
N SER A 19 17.40 -15.22 8.03
CA SER A 19 17.82 -13.89 7.62
C SER A 19 17.40 -13.57 6.18
N VAL A 20 17.25 -12.27 5.85
CA VAL A 20 16.93 -11.80 4.49
C VAL A 20 17.96 -12.30 3.45
N SER A 21 19.22 -12.40 3.84
CA SER A 21 20.32 -12.91 2.99
C SER A 21 20.12 -14.39 2.65
N GLU A 22 19.78 -15.21 3.64
CA GLU A 22 19.54 -16.65 3.43
C GLU A 22 18.29 -16.90 2.60
N ILE A 23 17.22 -16.14 2.83
CA ILE A 23 15.99 -16.22 2.04
C ILE A 23 16.25 -15.84 0.59
N SER A 24 17.02 -14.77 0.36
CA SER A 24 17.44 -14.33 -0.97
C SER A 24 18.22 -15.42 -1.70
N LYS A 25 19.19 -16.07 -1.05
CA LYS A 25 19.95 -17.18 -1.63
C LYS A 25 19.06 -18.40 -1.91
N ALA A 26 18.21 -18.77 -0.96
CA ALA A 26 17.37 -19.96 -1.07
C ALA A 26 16.30 -19.85 -2.17
N LEU A 27 15.73 -18.66 -2.35
CA LEU A 27 14.68 -18.41 -3.34
C LEU A 27 15.22 -17.81 -4.64
N LYS A 28 16.54 -17.63 -4.75
CA LYS A 28 17.21 -16.95 -5.88
C LYS A 28 16.57 -15.59 -6.19
N LEU A 29 16.11 -14.89 -5.16
CA LEU A 29 15.48 -13.58 -5.26
C LEU A 29 16.49 -12.49 -4.95
N GLN A 30 16.28 -11.31 -5.54
CA GLN A 30 17.04 -10.12 -5.19
C GLN A 30 16.73 -9.70 -3.74
N ARG A 31 17.75 -9.30 -3.00
CA ARG A 31 17.64 -8.94 -1.57
C ARG A 31 16.60 -7.85 -1.31
N GLU A 32 16.56 -6.85 -2.20
CA GLU A 32 15.55 -5.78 -2.26
C GLU A 32 14.11 -6.30 -2.31
N GLN A 33 13.85 -7.33 -3.12
CA GLN A 33 12.51 -7.93 -3.21
C GLN A 33 12.13 -8.61 -1.91
N VAL A 34 13.03 -9.40 -1.33
CA VAL A 34 12.77 -10.09 -0.06
C VAL A 34 12.51 -9.08 1.06
N TYR A 35 13.28 -7.99 1.13
CA TYR A 35 13.07 -6.93 2.10
C TYR A 35 11.68 -6.28 1.96
N ARG A 36 11.28 -5.94 0.72
CA ARG A 36 9.95 -5.38 0.44
C ARG A 36 8.82 -6.32 0.83
N VAL A 37 8.97 -7.63 0.61
CA VAL A 37 7.95 -8.64 0.96
C VAL A 37 7.81 -8.74 2.48
N ILE A 38 8.93 -8.82 3.20
CA ILE A 38 8.93 -8.94 4.66
C ILE A 38 8.39 -7.66 5.32
N SER A 39 8.82 -6.48 4.88
CA SER A 39 8.33 -5.19 5.41
C SER A 39 6.81 -5.08 5.27
N ARG A 40 6.28 -5.38 4.07
CA ARG A 40 4.83 -5.34 3.82
C ARG A 40 4.05 -6.35 4.65
N PHE A 41 4.61 -7.54 4.85
CA PHE A 41 3.98 -8.55 5.69
C PHE A 41 3.88 -8.07 7.14
N GLY A 42 4.91 -7.42 7.66
CA GLY A 42 4.87 -6.79 8.99
C GLY A 42 3.85 -5.63 9.09
N GLU A 43 3.73 -4.82 8.04
CA GLU A 43 2.82 -3.66 8.01
C GLU A 43 1.34 -4.03 7.81
N THR A 44 1.05 -5.06 7.02
CA THR A 44 -0.31 -5.35 6.54
C THR A 44 -0.83 -6.73 6.97
N GLY A 45 0.04 -7.63 7.45
CA GLY A 45 -0.29 -9.03 7.73
C GLY A 45 -0.59 -9.89 6.49
N GLY A 46 -0.67 -9.27 5.30
CA GLY A 46 -1.01 -9.90 4.02
C GLY A 46 0.16 -9.92 3.04
N ILE A 47 0.15 -10.91 2.15
CA ILE A 47 1.15 -11.12 1.08
C ILE A 47 0.61 -10.63 -0.27
N GLU A 48 -0.64 -10.19 -0.31
CA GLU A 48 -1.28 -9.71 -1.52
C GLU A 48 -0.59 -8.46 -2.06
N SER A 49 -0.41 -8.44 -3.39
CA SER A 49 0.03 -7.23 -4.08
C SER A 49 -1.05 -6.15 -3.89
N ARG A 50 -0.67 -4.97 -3.39
CA ARG A 50 -1.52 -3.76 -3.49
C ARG A 50 -2.03 -3.65 -4.92
N THR A 51 -3.35 -3.60 -5.09
CA THR A 51 -3.97 -3.20 -6.34
C THR A 51 -3.36 -1.85 -6.72
N ARG A 52 -2.62 -1.79 -7.83
CA ARG A 52 -2.13 -0.52 -8.37
C ARG A 52 -3.33 0.23 -8.95
N GLY A 53 -4.10 0.84 -8.07
CA GLY A 53 -5.16 1.76 -8.40
C GLY A 53 -4.80 3.15 -7.89
N ARG A 54 -5.15 4.17 -8.67
CA ARG A 54 -5.26 5.54 -8.17
C ARG A 54 -6.10 5.48 -6.88
N PRO A 55 -5.72 6.13 -5.77
CA PRO A 55 -6.62 6.28 -4.64
C PRO A 55 -7.95 6.79 -5.20
N ASP A 56 -9.03 6.07 -4.94
CA ASP A 56 -10.34 6.47 -5.44
C ASP A 56 -10.55 7.90 -4.97
N ARG A 57 -10.73 8.82 -5.92
CA ARG A 57 -10.86 10.23 -5.62
C ARG A 57 -12.26 10.36 -5.07
N THR A 58 -12.44 10.05 -3.78
CA THR A 58 -13.68 10.27 -3.06
C THR A 58 -14.14 11.67 -3.44
N ALA A 59 -15.29 11.76 -4.11
CA ALA A 59 -15.83 13.01 -4.59
C ALA A 59 -15.76 14.02 -3.45
N ARG A 60 -15.05 15.13 -3.67
CA ARG A 60 -14.95 16.22 -2.72
C ARG A 60 -16.39 16.59 -2.38
N THR A 61 -16.83 16.32 -1.16
CA THR A 61 -18.13 16.78 -0.68
C THR A 61 -18.14 18.29 -0.92
N PRO A 62 -19.07 18.86 -1.68
CA PRO A 62 -19.24 20.31 -1.70
C PRO A 62 -19.78 20.68 -0.32
N ALA A 63 -18.87 20.91 0.62
CA ALA A 63 -19.20 21.52 1.89
C ALA A 63 -19.59 22.97 1.60
N PHE A 64 -20.88 23.28 1.84
CA PHE A 64 -21.42 24.62 2.09
C PHE A 64 -21.28 25.68 0.99
N GLU A 65 -22.17 25.64 0.00
CA GLU A 65 -22.63 26.84 -0.74
C GLU A 65 -24.13 27.03 -0.47
N THR A 66 -24.48 27.19 0.80
CA THR A 66 -25.84 27.55 1.23
C THR A 66 -25.72 28.52 2.40
N LEU A 67 -25.16 29.72 2.16
CA LEU A 67 -25.36 30.95 2.97
C LEU A 67 -24.51 32.16 2.49
N LEU A 68 -24.37 32.37 1.18
CA LEU A 68 -23.95 33.68 0.64
C LEU A 68 -25.00 34.24 -0.34
N LYS A 69 -26.29 34.00 -0.05
CA LYS A 69 -27.40 34.78 -0.60
C LYS A 69 -27.90 35.78 0.44
N ALA A 70 -27.00 36.65 0.90
CA ALA A 70 -27.37 37.82 1.68
C ALA A 70 -26.33 38.93 1.47
N ASN A 71 -26.81 40.01 0.86
CA ASN A 71 -26.24 41.37 0.84
C ASN A 71 -24.94 41.60 0.07
N CYS A 72 -25.11 42.03 -1.19
CA CYS A 72 -24.44 43.23 -1.74
C CYS A 72 -25.02 43.57 -3.12
N PHE A 73 -26.19 44.20 -3.16
CA PHE A 73 -26.56 45.08 -4.27
C PHE A 73 -27.39 46.23 -3.68
N GLY A 74 -26.70 47.33 -3.40
CA GLY A 74 -27.33 48.59 -3.03
C GLY A 74 -28.10 49.13 -4.22
N ILE A 75 -29.36 49.49 -3.97
CA ILE A 75 -30.18 50.29 -4.88
C ILE A 75 -30.20 51.69 -4.26
N LEU A 76 -29.59 52.65 -4.96
CA LEU A 76 -30.01 54.04 -4.99
C LEU A 76 -30.46 54.33 -6.42
#